data_AF-A0A060C9F9-F1
#
_entry.id   AF-A0A060C9F9-F1
#
_cell.length_a   1.000
_cell.length_b   1.000
_cell.length_c   1.000
_cell.angle_alpha   90.00
_cell.angle_beta   90.00
_cell.angle_gamma   90.00
#
_symmetry.space_group_name_H-M   'P 1'
#
loop_
_entity.id
_entity.type
_entity.pdbx_description
1 polymer ?
#
loop_
_entity_poly.entity_id
_entity_poly.type
_entity_poly.pdbx_seq_one_letter_code
_entity_poly.pdbx_strand_id
1 'polypeptide(L)' 'MNNTVPTAASTADQATGGTAFDAELRTALTKIARVPQLLVACDYDGTLAPIVTDPSQAVP' A
#
# COMPACT_ATOMS: atom_id res chain seq x y z
N MET A 1 17.32 -40.26 -0.20
CA MET A 1 17.33 -38.91 0.40
C MET A 1 17.26 -37.91 -0.73
N ASN A 2 16.15 -37.18 -0.89
CA ASN A 2 16.11 -35.93 -1.66
C ASN A 2 15.05 -35.04 -1.01
N ASN A 3 15.51 -33.99 -0.33
CA ASN A 3 14.68 -32.99 0.32
C ASN A 3 14.46 -31.85 -0.66
N THR A 4 13.20 -31.62 -1.07
CA THR A 4 12.81 -30.41 -1.77
C THR A 4 12.03 -29.54 -0.79
N VAL A 5 12.58 -28.37 -0.48
CA VAL A 5 11.94 -27.32 0.32
C VAL A 5 10.64 -26.89 -0.38
N PRO A 6 9.51 -26.74 0.33
CA PRO A 6 8.34 -26.12 -0.28
C PRO A 6 8.60 -24.62 -0.40
N THR A 7 8.84 -24.16 -1.64
CA THR A 7 8.77 -22.75 -2.01
C THR A 7 7.34 -22.27 -1.74
N ALA A 8 7.14 -21.49 -0.67
CA ALA A 8 5.92 -20.72 -0.49
C ALA A 8 5.84 -19.73 -1.66
N ALA A 9 4.76 -19.83 -2.41
CA ALA A 9 4.53 -19.14 -3.67
C ALA A 9 4.54 -17.62 -3.48
N SER A 10 5.68 -16.99 -3.78
CA SER A 10 5.74 -15.59 -4.18
C SER A 10 5.37 -15.52 -5.66
N THR A 11 4.09 -15.59 -5.98
CA THR A 11 3.60 -15.43 -7.36
C THR A 11 2.30 -14.66 -7.38
N ALA A 12 2.40 -13.33 -7.39
CA ALA A 12 1.50 -12.42 -8.11
C ALA A 12 2.04 -10.97 -8.06
N ASP A 13 3.26 -10.74 -8.55
CA ASP A 13 3.70 -9.41 -8.96
C ASP A 13 3.49 -9.28 -10.47
N GLN A 14 2.24 -9.08 -10.88
CA GLN A 14 1.89 -8.78 -12.27
C GLN A 14 0.81 -7.68 -12.28
N ALA A 15 1.27 -6.45 -12.50
CA ALA A 15 0.45 -5.28 -12.73
C ALA A 15 -0.49 -5.49 -13.93
N THR A 16 -1.79 -5.58 -13.67
CA THR A 16 -2.85 -5.47 -14.68
C THR A 16 -3.74 -4.30 -14.29
N GLY A 17 -3.87 -3.30 -15.16
CA GLY A 17 -4.60 -2.07 -14.91
C GLY A 17 -6.08 -2.31 -14.60
N GLY A 18 -6.46 -2.02 -13.34
CA GLY A 18 -7.84 -1.98 -12.82
C GLY A 18 -8.45 -3.38 -12.59
N THR A 19 -9.10 -3.71 -11.48
CA THR A 19 -9.92 -2.90 -10.57
C THR A 19 -10.23 -3.66 -9.25
N ALA A 20 -9.30 -4.46 -8.72
CA ALA A 20 -9.51 -5.14 -7.45
C ALA A 20 -8.30 -4.98 -6.52
N PHE A 21 -8.55 -4.43 -5.33
CA PHE A 21 -7.60 -4.51 -4.22
C PHE A 21 -7.37 -5.98 -3.86
N ASP A 22 -6.16 -6.32 -3.45
CA ASP A 22 -5.87 -7.59 -2.80
C ASP A 22 -6.90 -7.86 -1.66
N ALA A 23 -7.27 -9.13 -1.47
CA ALA A 23 -8.34 -9.50 -0.54
C ALA A 23 -7.99 -9.14 0.92
N GLU A 24 -6.72 -9.25 1.30
CA GLU A 24 -6.23 -8.87 2.61
C GLU A 24 -6.31 -7.35 2.79
N LEU A 25 -5.86 -6.59 1.79
CA LEU A 25 -5.96 -5.13 1.77
C LEU A 25 -7.42 -4.67 1.89
N ARG A 26 -8.32 -5.26 1.11
CA ARG A 26 -9.76 -4.96 1.18
C ARG A 26 -10.34 -5.24 2.56
N THR A 27 -9.93 -6.34 3.19
CA THR A 27 -10.38 -6.72 4.54
C THR A 27 -9.89 -5.70 5.57
N ALA A 28 -8.61 -5.32 5.51
CA ALA A 28 -8.03 -4.30 6.39
C ALA A 28 -8.74 -2.94 6.23
N LEU A 29 -8.96 -2.49 4.99
CA LEU A 29 -9.68 -1.25 4.70
C LEU A 29 -11.11 -1.28 5.24
N THR A 30 -11.83 -2.40 5.07
CA THR A 30 -13.20 -2.56 5.58
C THR A 30 -13.26 -2.44 7.10
N LYS A 31 -12.24 -2.95 7.81
CA LYS A 31 -12.14 -2.84 9.27
C LYS A 31 -11.94 -1.38 9.69
N ILE A 32 -11.04 -0.66 9.04
CA ILE A 32 -10.74 0.75 9.35
C ILE A 32 -11.93 1.65 9.01
N ALA A 33 -12.65 1.39 7.90
CA ALA A 33 -13.82 2.17 7.49
C ALA A 33 -15.00 2.13 8.51
N ARG A 34 -14.99 1.17 9.44
CA ARG A 34 -15.99 1.08 10.52
C ARG A 34 -15.61 1.89 11.76
N VAL A 35 -14.45 2.53 11.78
CA VAL A 35 -14.01 3.38 12.89
C VAL A 35 -14.84 4.68 12.86
N PRO A 36 -15.67 5.00 13.89
CA PRO A 36 -16.58 6.14 13.85
C PRO A 36 -15.88 7.50 13.75
N GLN A 37 -14.66 7.60 14.28
CA GLN A 37 -13.78 8.76 14.17
C GLN A 37 -12.37 8.27 13.89
N LEU A 38 -11.92 8.40 12.64
CA LEU A 38 -10.60 7.98 12.21
C LEU A 38 -9.70 9.21 12.07
N LEU A 39 -8.68 9.30 12.91
CA LEU A 39 -7.58 10.25 12.69
C LEU A 39 -6.66 9.68 11.61
N VAL A 40 -6.49 10.42 10.53
CA VAL A 40 -5.49 10.12 9.49
C VAL A 40 -4.36 11.12 9.62
N ALA A 41 -3.18 10.62 10.00
CA ALA A 41 -1.95 11.40 9.98
C ALA A 41 -1.15 11.00 8.75
N CYS A 42 -0.79 11.98 7.93
CA CYS A 42 0.04 11.79 6.74
C CYS A 42 1.34 12.55 6.94
N ASP A 43 2.42 11.97 6.42
CA ASP A 43 3.63 12.74 6.15
C ASP A 43 3.36 13.78 5.05
N TYR A 44 4.25 14.75 4.88
CA TYR A 44 4.12 15.77 3.85
C TYR A 44 4.83 15.36 2.56
N ASP A 45 6.16 15.26 2.60
CA ASP A 45 6.99 15.01 1.44
C ASP A 45 6.82 13.57 0.92
N GLY A 46 6.52 13.42 -0.37
CA GLY A 46 6.29 12.14 -1.02
C GLY A 46 4.94 11.48 -0.70
N THR A 47 4.13 12.11 0.16
CA THR A 47 2.77 11.66 0.47
C THR A 47 1.72 12.68 -0.01
N LEU A 48 1.78 13.90 0.52
CA LEU A 48 0.86 14.99 0.14
C LEU A 48 1.46 15.90 -0.92
N ALA A 49 2.78 16.05 -0.95
CA ALA A 49 3.53 16.82 -1.93
C ALA A 49 4.60 15.92 -2.60
N PRO A 50 5.08 16.22 -3.82
CA PRO A 50 6.15 15.45 -4.45
C PRO A 50 7.48 15.62 -3.72
N ILE A 51 8.35 14.59 -3.77
CA ILE A 51 9.73 14.72 -3.31
C ILE A 51 10.49 15.64 -4.27
N VAL A 52 10.92 16.80 -3.78
CA VAL A 52 11.66 17.81 -4.56
C VAL A 52 12.93 18.22 -3.84
N THR A 53 13.91 18.74 -4.58
CA THR A 53 15.19 19.19 -4.03
C THR A 53 15.10 20.58 -3.37
N ASP A 54 14.21 21.44 -3.87
CA ASP A 54 13.90 22.74 -3.25
C ASP A 54 12.63 22.61 -2.40
N PRO A 55 12.71 22.69 -1.06
CA PRO A 55 11.55 22.54 -0.17
C PRO A 55 10.44 23.56 -0.44
N SER A 56 10.75 24.74 -0.98
CA SER A 56 9.74 25.75 -1.30
C SER A 56 8.80 25.33 -2.44
N GLN A 57 9.21 24.32 -3.22
CA GLN A 57 8.45 23.76 -4.34
C GLN A 57 7.66 22.50 -3.96
N ALA A 58 7.70 22.07 -2.69
CA ALA A 58 6.90 20.95 -2.20
C ALA A 58 5.44 21.38 -2.03
N VAL A 59 4.73 21.46 -3.15
CA VAL A 59 3.30 21.82 -3.22
C VAL A 59 2.45 20.58 -3.54
N PRO A 60 1.25 20.42 -2.98
CA PRO A 60 0.35 19.30 -3.29
C PRO A 60 -0.10 19.24 -4.76
#